data_AF-A0A849I694-F1
#
_entry.id   AF-A0A849I694-F1
#
_cell.length_a   1.000
_cell.length_b   1.000
_cell.length_c   1.000
_cell.angle_alpha   90.00
_cell.angle_beta   90.00
_cell.angle_gamma   90.00
#
_symmetry.space_group_name_H-M   'P 1'
#
loop_
_entity.id
_entity.type
_entity.pdbx_description
1 polymer ?
#
loop_
_entity_poly.entity_id
_entity_poly.type
_entity_poly.pdbx_seq_one_letter_code
_entity_poly.pdbx_strand_id
1 'polypeptide(L)'
;MYDYFTKLNDYIENSSVQNPEKIALIYGNKKFTYQEMDNFANQFCHYLLETGVQPGERVVVSLGNCFETVIGFWGTLKAGAVISIVSPDTIGEKLKYIIEDSGASLLLCSKTQYDSIIGYREMNITLKEHTKCDDPRVAAGPGVEPSRRNTRQPTRR
;
A
#
# COMPACT_ATOMS: atom_id res chain seq x y z
N MET A 1 21.23 20.46 3.97
CA MET A 1 21.46 19.61 5.16
C MET A 1 20.25 18.70 5.24
N TYR A 2 20.40 17.39 5.00
CA TYR A 2 19.27 16.46 5.08
C TYR A 2 18.86 16.31 6.55
N ASP A 3 17.60 16.57 6.85
CA ASP A 3 17.04 16.28 8.16
C ASP A 3 16.90 14.75 8.29
N TYR A 4 17.67 14.18 9.21
CA TYR A 4 17.70 12.74 9.46
C TYR A 4 16.50 12.25 10.29
N PHE A 5 15.66 13.16 10.79
CA PHE A 5 14.50 12.83 11.62
C PHE A 5 13.17 12.89 10.88
N THR A 6 13.14 13.35 9.62
CA THR A 6 11.92 13.35 8.82
C THR A 6 11.47 11.92 8.52
N LYS A 7 10.26 11.59 8.95
CA LYS A 7 9.63 10.30 8.67
C LYS A 7 8.98 10.32 7.30
N LEU A 8 8.77 9.15 6.73
CA LEU A 8 8.16 9.05 5.41
C LEU A 8 6.73 9.64 5.39
N ASN A 9 5.93 9.41 6.44
CA ASN A 9 4.58 9.97 6.55
C ASN A 9 4.56 11.51 6.64
N ASP A 10 5.66 12.14 7.08
CA ASP A 10 5.72 13.62 7.16
C ASP A 10 5.62 14.25 5.76
N TYR A 11 6.05 13.54 4.70
CA TYR A 11 5.94 14.04 3.32
C TYR A 11 4.48 14.15 2.87
N ILE A 12 3.63 13.20 3.23
CA ILE A 12 2.21 13.27 2.88
C ILE A 12 1.48 14.31 3.74
N GLU A 13 1.78 14.39 5.03
CA GLU A 13 1.19 15.37 5.95
C GLU A 13 1.55 16.80 5.56
N ASN A 14 2.82 17.07 5.28
CA ASN A 14 3.24 18.39 4.82
C ASN A 14 2.64 18.74 3.46
N SER A 15 2.53 17.76 2.55
CA SER A 15 1.92 18.01 1.23
C SER A 15 0.41 18.26 1.32
N SER A 16 -0.30 17.60 2.24
CA SER A 16 -1.74 17.82 2.46
C SER A 16 -2.03 19.21 3.00
N VAL A 17 -1.14 19.75 3.85
CA VAL A 17 -1.26 21.12 4.36
C VAL A 17 -0.87 22.16 3.31
N GLN A 18 0.25 21.94 2.60
CA GLN A 18 0.80 22.95 1.68
C GLN A 18 0.06 22.99 0.33
N ASN A 19 -0.46 21.86 -0.15
CA ASN A 19 -1.08 21.73 -1.46
C ASN A 19 -2.36 20.87 -1.40
N PRO A 20 -3.36 21.23 -0.56
CA PRO A 20 -4.49 20.36 -0.25
C PRO A 20 -5.28 19.92 -1.49
N GLU A 21 -5.50 20.83 -2.45
CA GLU A 21 -6.31 20.59 -3.65
C GLU A 21 -5.51 19.99 -4.82
N LYS A 22 -4.19 19.88 -4.70
CA LYS A 22 -3.35 19.33 -5.78
C LYS A 22 -3.55 17.83 -5.89
N ILE A 23 -3.65 17.32 -7.11
CA ILE A 23 -3.79 15.88 -7.36
C ILE A 23 -2.52 15.15 -6.92
N ALA A 24 -2.68 14.17 -6.03
CA ALA A 24 -1.64 13.29 -5.53
C ALA A 24 -1.62 11.95 -6.27
N LEU A 25 -2.80 11.43 -6.63
CA LEU A 25 -2.95 10.11 -7.24
C LEU A 25 -4.08 10.11 -8.27
N ILE A 26 -3.84 9.40 -9.38
CA ILE A 26 -4.84 9.13 -10.41
C ILE A 26 -4.96 7.62 -10.54
N TYR A 27 -6.18 7.10 -10.42
CA TYR A 27 -6.47 5.67 -10.59
C TYR A 27 -7.68 5.52 -11.51
N GLY A 28 -7.45 4.97 -12.71
CA GLY A 28 -8.45 4.97 -13.78
C GLY A 28 -8.93 6.39 -14.09
N ASN A 29 -10.24 6.62 -13.97
CA ASN A 29 -10.85 7.94 -14.19
C ASN A 29 -10.97 8.78 -12.91
N LYS A 30 -10.53 8.26 -11.76
CA LYS A 30 -10.60 8.96 -10.48
C LYS A 30 -9.30 9.70 -10.19
N LYS A 31 -9.44 10.87 -9.58
CA LYS A 31 -8.31 11.70 -9.12
C LYS A 31 -8.52 11.96 -7.64
N PHE A 32 -7.44 11.87 -6.89
CA PHE A 32 -7.43 12.11 -5.46
C PHE A 32 -6.46 13.24 -5.15
N THR A 33 -6.91 14.19 -4.35
CA THR A 33 -6.07 15.29 -3.87
C THR A 33 -5.15 14.83 -2.74
N TYR A 34 -4.13 15.63 -2.42
CA TYR A 34 -3.28 15.37 -1.25
C TYR A 34 -4.09 15.35 0.05
N GLN A 35 -5.07 16.25 0.20
CA GLN A 35 -5.94 16.28 1.37
C GLN A 35 -6.80 15.02 1.48
N GLU A 36 -7.41 14.59 0.37
CA GLU A 36 -8.22 13.36 0.36
C GLU A 36 -7.36 12.14 0.71
N MET A 37 -6.19 12.00 0.08
CA MET A 37 -5.30 10.87 0.33
C MET A 37 -4.85 10.81 1.80
N ASP A 38 -4.48 11.94 2.39
CA ASP A 38 -4.08 12.01 3.81
C ASP A 38 -5.26 11.68 4.74
N ASN A 39 -6.47 12.16 4.44
CA ASN A 39 -7.68 11.82 5.20
C ASN A 39 -7.97 10.31 5.19
N PHE A 40 -7.88 9.66 4.03
CA PHE A 40 -8.06 8.21 3.94
C PHE A 40 -6.95 7.45 4.67
N ALA A 41 -5.71 7.91 4.58
CA ALA A 41 -4.59 7.31 5.31
C ALA A 41 -4.75 7.45 6.84
N ASN A 42 -5.22 8.61 7.32
CA ASN A 42 -5.51 8.84 8.74
C ASN A 42 -6.65 7.94 9.24
N GLN A 43 -7.71 7.77 8.45
CA GLN A 43 -8.79 6.83 8.78
C GLN A 43 -8.28 5.39 8.88
N PHE A 44 -7.44 4.95 7.93
CA PHE A 44 -6.85 3.63 7.98
C PHE A 44 -5.90 3.46 9.17
N CYS A 45 -5.10 4.48 9.51
CA CYS A 45 -4.26 4.48 10.70
C CYS A 45 -5.09 4.25 11.98
N HIS A 46 -6.15 5.03 12.19
CA HIS A 46 -7.02 4.85 13.36
C HIS A 46 -7.63 3.46 13.41
N TYR A 47 -8.05 2.92 12.27
CA TYR A 47 -8.54 1.56 12.18
C TYR A 47 -7.48 0.52 12.59
N LEU A 48 -6.25 0.64 12.12
CA LEU A 48 -5.15 -0.25 12.53
C LEU A 48 -4.98 -0.22 14.05
N LEU A 49 -4.97 0.97 14.66
CA LEU A 49 -4.83 1.12 16.11
C LEU A 49 -6.02 0.51 16.87
N GLU A 50 -7.26 0.72 16.40
CA GLU A 50 -8.46 0.13 16.98
C GLU A 50 -8.52 -1.40 16.88
N THR A 51 -7.94 -1.96 15.82
CA THR A 51 -7.83 -3.42 15.63
C THR A 51 -6.70 -4.04 16.47
N GLY A 52 -5.92 -3.22 17.18
CA GLY A 52 -4.89 -3.64 18.10
C GLY A 52 -3.47 -3.54 17.56
N VAL A 53 -3.28 -3.11 16.31
CA VAL A 53 -1.95 -2.94 15.72
C VAL A 53 -1.16 -1.93 16.55
N GLN A 54 0.00 -2.34 17.04
CA GLN A 54 0.90 -1.46 17.79
C GLN A 54 2.05 -0.94 16.91
N PRO A 55 2.65 0.21 17.26
CA PRO A 55 3.87 0.67 16.61
C PRO A 55 4.95 -0.42 16.60
N GLY A 56 5.58 -0.64 15.44
CA GLY A 56 6.57 -1.70 15.22
C GLY A 56 5.99 -3.04 14.79
N GLU A 57 4.68 -3.26 14.88
CA GLU A 57 4.04 -4.47 14.35
C GLU A 57 3.97 -4.48 12.83
N ARG A 58 3.88 -5.67 12.24
CA ARG A 58 3.90 -5.87 10.80
C ARG A 58 2.49 -5.98 10.23
N VAL A 59 2.22 -5.20 9.19
CA VAL A 59 1.01 -5.28 8.36
C VAL A 59 1.42 -5.74 6.98
N VAL A 60 0.85 -6.86 6.52
CA VAL A 60 1.05 -7.36 5.17
C VAL A 60 -0.01 -6.76 4.25
N VAL A 61 0.42 -6.20 3.13
CA VAL A 61 -0.46 -5.72 2.07
C VAL A 61 -0.25 -6.57 0.83
N SER A 62 -1.29 -7.29 0.43
CA SER A 62 -1.33 -8.07 -0.80
C SER A 62 -2.50 -7.60 -1.65
N LEU A 63 -2.30 -6.47 -2.31
CA LEU A 63 -3.27 -5.86 -3.21
C LEU A 63 -2.58 -5.47 -4.51
N GLY A 64 -3.35 -5.37 -5.60
CA GLY A 64 -2.85 -4.84 -6.86
C GLY A 64 -2.49 -3.36 -6.76
N ASN A 65 -2.10 -2.76 -7.88
CA ASN A 65 -1.87 -1.31 -7.96
C ASN A 65 -3.21 -0.56 -7.96
N CYS A 66 -3.85 -0.46 -6.80
CA CYS A 66 -5.09 0.28 -6.58
C CYS A 66 -4.93 1.35 -5.49
N PHE A 67 -5.97 2.16 -5.33
CA PHE A 67 -6.01 3.24 -4.35
C PHE A 67 -5.77 2.72 -2.93
N GLU A 68 -6.36 1.57 -2.60
CA GLU A 68 -6.28 0.94 -1.28
C GLU A 68 -4.86 0.50 -0.92
N THR A 69 -4.03 0.14 -1.89
CA THR A 69 -2.61 -0.17 -1.65
C THR A 69 -1.84 1.06 -1.19
N VAL A 70 -2.15 2.22 -1.78
CA VAL A 70 -1.52 3.51 -1.40
C VAL A 70 -2.00 3.95 -0.03
N ILE A 71 -3.30 3.79 0.26
CA ILE A 71 -3.86 4.07 1.60
C ILE A 71 -3.31 3.11 2.65
N GLY A 72 -3.21 1.82 2.32
CA GLY A 72 -2.62 0.78 3.16
C GLY A 72 -1.18 1.12 3.52
N PHE A 73 -0.39 1.59 2.55
CA PHE A 73 0.97 2.06 2.77
C PHE A 73 1.03 3.25 3.72
N TRP A 74 0.35 4.35 3.41
CA TRP A 74 0.44 5.57 4.22
C TRP A 74 -0.15 5.42 5.61
N GLY A 75 -1.31 4.77 5.75
CA GLY A 75 -1.94 4.59 7.05
C GLY A 75 -1.17 3.61 7.96
N THR A 76 -0.51 2.58 7.39
CA THR A 76 0.41 1.72 8.16
C THR A 76 1.57 2.52 8.73
N LEU A 77 2.20 3.35 7.90
CA LEU A 77 3.32 4.19 8.35
C LEU A 77 2.87 5.21 9.41
N LYS A 78 1.69 5.81 9.25
CA LYS A 78 1.10 6.73 10.24
C LYS A 78 0.77 6.05 11.57
N ALA A 79 0.40 4.77 11.55
CA ALA A 79 0.24 3.98 12.77
C ALA A 79 1.57 3.63 13.45
N GLY A 80 2.71 3.97 12.83
CA GLY A 80 4.04 3.57 13.29
C GLY A 80 4.33 2.09 13.08
N ALA A 81 3.51 1.41 12.28
CA ALA A 81 3.66 0.01 11.94
C ALA A 81 4.60 -0.19 10.74
N VAL A 82 5.06 -1.42 10.57
CA VAL A 82 5.94 -1.84 9.48
C VAL A 82 5.08 -2.46 8.38
N ILE A 83 5.31 -2.06 7.14
CA ILE A 83 4.60 -2.63 5.99
C ILE A 83 5.45 -3.70 5.28
N SER A 84 4.81 -4.80 4.90
CA SER A 84 5.34 -5.81 3.99
C SER A 84 4.42 -5.95 2.77
N ILE A 85 4.96 -5.80 1.56
CA ILE A 85 4.17 -5.89 0.31
C ILE A 85 4.37 -7.25 -0.32
N VAL A 86 3.27 -7.95 -0.58
CA VAL A 86 3.25 -9.28 -1.20
C VAL A 86 2.50 -9.19 -2.53
N SER A 87 3.00 -9.88 -3.56
CA SER A 87 2.32 -9.92 -4.86
C SER A 87 0.87 -10.40 -4.71
N PRO A 88 -0.11 -9.72 -5.35
CA PRO A 88 -1.52 -10.10 -5.29
C PRO A 88 -1.82 -11.48 -5.89
N ASP A 89 -0.93 -11.99 -6.74
CA ASP A 89 -1.06 -13.33 -7.33
C ASP A 89 -0.69 -14.45 -6.35
N THR A 90 -0.18 -14.07 -5.17
CA THR A 90 0.20 -15.03 -4.13
C THR A 90 -1.03 -15.43 -3.34
N ILE A 91 -1.46 -16.68 -3.48
CA ILE A 91 -2.69 -17.23 -2.88
C ILE A 91 -2.44 -18.58 -2.19
N GLY A 92 -3.42 -19.02 -1.40
CA GLY A 92 -3.41 -20.33 -0.73
C GLY A 92 -2.23 -20.51 0.24
N GLU A 93 -1.65 -21.71 0.25
CA GLU A 93 -0.57 -22.09 1.18
C GLU A 93 0.65 -21.16 1.11
N LYS A 94 0.97 -20.62 -0.07
CA LYS A 94 2.10 -19.69 -0.20
C LYS A 94 1.86 -18.37 0.52
N LEU A 95 0.63 -17.84 0.42
CA LEU A 95 0.25 -16.62 1.13
C LEU A 95 0.25 -16.87 2.65
N LYS A 96 -0.31 -18.01 3.08
CA LYS A 96 -0.33 -18.43 4.47
C LYS A 96 1.08 -18.51 5.07
N TYR A 97 2.00 -19.18 4.37
CA TYR A 97 3.40 -19.27 4.78
C TYR A 97 4.04 -17.89 4.98
N ILE A 98 3.83 -16.96 4.04
CA ILE A 98 4.39 -15.61 4.14
C ILE A 98 3.82 -14.86 5.35
N ILE A 99 2.51 -14.99 5.62
CA ILE A 99 1.88 -14.35 6.77
C ILE A 99 2.43 -14.90 8.08
N GLU A 100 2.55 -16.23 8.18
CA GLU A 100 3.08 -16.91 9.38
C GLU A 100 4.56 -16.56 9.62
N ASP A 101 5.41 -16.63 8.59
CA ASP A 101 6.83 -16.28 8.68
C ASP A 101 7.05 -14.79 8.97
N SER A 102 6.22 -13.93 8.36
CA SER A 102 6.27 -12.49 8.61
C SER A 102 5.67 -12.07 9.95
N GLY A 103 5.12 -12.99 10.76
CA GLY A 103 4.53 -12.68 12.06
C GLY A 103 3.62 -11.44 12.02
N ALA A 104 2.86 -11.27 10.94
CA ALA A 104 2.07 -10.08 10.71
C ALA A 104 0.81 -10.11 11.57
N SER A 105 0.50 -8.98 12.20
CA SER A 105 -0.70 -8.83 13.03
C SER A 105 -1.96 -8.61 12.17
N LEU A 106 -1.78 -8.14 10.92
CA LEU A 106 -2.86 -7.88 10.00
C LEU A 106 -2.45 -8.18 8.54
N LEU A 107 -3.42 -8.67 7.77
CA LEU A 107 -3.34 -8.82 6.32
C LEU A 107 -4.41 -7.94 5.65
N LEU A 108 -3.98 -7.08 4.72
CA LEU A 108 -4.84 -6.39 3.77
C LEU A 108 -4.79 -7.14 2.43
N CYS A 109 -5.90 -7.72 2.01
CA CYS A 109 -5.98 -8.52 0.78
C CYS A 109 -7.33 -8.39 0.07
N SER A 110 -7.40 -8.85 -1.17
CA SER A 110 -8.66 -8.93 -1.93
C SER A 110 -9.53 -10.07 -1.42
N LYS A 111 -10.84 -10.01 -1.72
CA LYS A 111 -11.79 -11.05 -1.31
C LYS A 111 -11.40 -12.44 -1.82
N THR A 112 -10.97 -12.52 -3.08
CA THR A 112 -10.51 -13.77 -3.71
C THR A 112 -9.35 -14.40 -2.94
N GLN A 113 -8.43 -13.57 -2.43
CA GLN A 113 -7.31 -14.07 -1.62
C GLN A 113 -7.78 -14.54 -0.25
N TYR A 114 -8.64 -13.77 0.42
CA TYR A 114 -9.23 -14.15 1.70
C TYR A 114 -9.97 -15.50 1.62
N ASP A 115 -10.75 -15.72 0.57
CA ASP A 115 -11.46 -16.99 0.34
C ASP A 115 -10.50 -18.19 0.16
N SER A 116 -9.24 -17.94 -0.25
CA SER A 116 -8.21 -18.97 -0.38
C SER A 116 -7.50 -19.32 0.94
N ILE A 117 -7.68 -18.51 2.00
CA ILE A 117 -7.05 -18.68 3.32
C ILE A 117 -8.12 -18.79 4.41
N ILE A 118 -8.69 -19.98 4.56
CA ILE A 118 -9.72 -20.26 5.57
C ILE A 118 -9.09 -20.23 6.98
N GLY A 119 -9.69 -19.47 7.91
CA GLY A 119 -9.31 -19.46 9.33
C GLY A 119 -8.75 -18.13 9.86
N TYR A 120 -8.60 -17.12 9.01
CA TYR A 120 -8.27 -15.75 9.42
C TYR A 120 -9.54 -14.94 9.73
N ARG A 121 -9.46 -13.93 10.60
CA ARG A 121 -10.59 -13.06 10.93
C ARG A 121 -10.82 -12.04 9.82
N GLU A 122 -11.97 -12.09 9.15
CA GLU A 122 -12.37 -11.05 8.20
C GLU A 122 -12.57 -9.72 8.92
N MET A 123 -12.01 -8.67 8.33
CA MET A 123 -12.11 -7.32 8.85
C MET A 123 -12.42 -6.38 7.69
N ASN A 124 -13.70 -6.01 7.59
CA ASN A 124 -14.22 -5.24 6.47
C ASN A 124 -13.95 -3.75 6.67
N ILE A 125 -13.13 -3.18 5.79
CA ILE A 125 -12.90 -1.74 5.73
C ILE A 125 -13.76 -1.20 4.59
N THR A 126 -14.84 -0.52 4.95
CA THR A 126 -15.56 0.30 3.98
C THR A 126 -14.93 1.68 3.97
N LEU A 127 -13.95 1.89 3.09
CA LEU A 127 -13.56 3.25 2.72
C LEU A 127 -14.82 3.88 2.13
N LYS A 128 -15.43 4.84 2.84
CA LYS A 128 -16.68 5.47 2.41
C LYS A 128 -16.51 5.98 0.96
N GLU A 129 -17.19 5.28 0.05
CA GLU A 129 -17.46 5.60 -1.36
C GLU A 129 -16.33 5.55 -2.41
N HIS A 130 -15.13 5.02 -2.12
CA HIS A 130 -14.10 4.91 -3.16
C HIS A 130 -13.68 3.47 -3.47
N THR A 131 -14.56 2.83 -4.26
CA THR A 131 -14.32 1.71 -5.20
C THR A 131 -13.45 0.56 -4.71
N LYS A 132 -14.12 -0.56 -4.42
CA LYS A 132 -13.54 -1.91 -4.38
C LYS A 132 -12.44 -2.08 -5.44
N CYS A 133 -11.27 -2.51 -5.00
CA CYS A 133 -10.22 -3.11 -5.82
C CYS A 133 -10.70 -4.46 -6.44
N ASP A 134 -11.70 -4.40 -7.33
CA ASP A 134 -12.29 -5.53 -8.07
C ASP A 134 -11.92 -5.48 -9.57
N ASP A 135 -10.76 -4.93 -9.95
CA ASP A 135 -10.27 -5.02 -11.34
C ASP A 135 -9.25 -6.17 -11.50
N PRO A 136 -9.63 -7.31 -12.11
CA PRO A 136 -8.74 -8.45 -12.32
C PRO A 136 -7.61 -8.17 -13.32
N ARG A 137 -7.58 -6.99 -13.98
CA ARG A 137 -6.54 -6.65 -14.96
C ARG A 137 -5.24 -6.12 -14.35
N VAL A 138 -5.21 -5.82 -13.05
CA VAL A 138 -4.03 -5.22 -12.38
C VAL A 138 -3.11 -6.27 -11.73
N ALA A 139 -3.58 -7.51 -11.60
CA ALA A 139 -2.76 -8.68 -11.23
C ALA A 139 -1.66 -8.98 -12.28
N ALA A 140 -1.94 -8.73 -13.56
CA ALA A 140 -0.95 -8.80 -14.62
C ALA A 140 -0.37 -7.40 -14.89
N GLY A 141 0.62 -6.97 -14.12
CA GLY A 141 1.39 -5.78 -14.48
C GLY A 141 1.93 -5.91 -15.91
N PRO A 142 1.91 -4.85 -16.75
CA PRO A 142 2.62 -4.89 -18.02
C PRO A 142 4.09 -5.11 -17.69
N GLY A 143 4.71 -6.13 -18.31
CA GLY A 143 6.12 -6.43 -18.13
C GLY A 143 6.94 -5.14 -18.25
N VAL A 144 7.60 -4.74 -17.17
CA VAL A 144 8.57 -3.67 -17.20
C VAL A 144 9.69 -4.15 -18.12
N GLU A 145 9.68 -3.69 -19.37
CA GLU A 145 10.73 -3.96 -20.34
C GLU A 145 12.06 -3.51 -19.70
N PRO A 146 13.06 -4.40 -19.57
CA PRO A 146 14.29 -4.06 -18.85
C PRO A 146 14.94 -2.87 -19.56
N SER A 147 15.09 -1.78 -18.81
CA SER A 147 15.73 -0.55 -19.28
C SER A 147 17.06 -0.91 -19.92
N ARG A 148 17.16 -0.70 -21.24
CA ARG A 148 18.39 -0.92 -22.00
C ARG A 148 19.51 -0.14 -21.31
N ARG A 149 20.45 -0.87 -20.70
CA ARG A 149 21.70 -0.29 -20.19
C ARG A 149 22.33 0.47 -21.34
N ASN A 150 22.47 1.78 -21.17
CA ASN A 150 23.13 2.65 -22.11
C ASN A 150 24.63 2.29 -22.10
N THR A 151 25.04 1.38 -22.99
CA THR A 151 26.45 1.12 -23.29
C THR A 151 27.05 2.39 -23.89
N ARG A 152 27.66 3.22 -23.04
CA ARG A 152 28.60 4.24 -23.47
C ARG A 152 29.80 3.53 -24.10
N GLN A 153 29.92 3.64 -25.42
CA GLN A 153 31.14 3.27 -26.15
C GLN A 153 32.33 4.11 -25.63
N PRO A 154 33.52 3.53 -25.46
CA PRO A 154 34.71 4.31 -25.17
C PRO A 154 35.21 4.94 -26.47
N THR A 155 35.25 6.28 -26.52
CA THR A 155 35.98 7.04 -27.53
C THR A 155 37.47 6.72 -27.41
N ARG A 156 38.03 6.03 -28.41
CA ARG A 156 39.47 5.89 -28.62
C ARG A 156 40.07 7.28 -28.91
N ARG A 157 41.12 7.63 -28.18
CA ARG A 157 42.16 8.58 -28.59
C ARG A 157 43.42 7.79 -28.92
#